data_AF-A0A1A8F1G4-F1
#
_entry.id   AF-A0A1A8F1G4-F1
#
_cell.length_a   1.000
_cell.length_b   1.000
_cell.length_c   1.000
_cell.angle_alpha   90.00
_cell.angle_beta   90.00
_cell.angle_gamma   90.00
#
_symmetry.space_group_name_H-M   'P 1'
#
loop_
_entity.id
_entity.type
_entity.pdbx_description
1 polymer ?
#
loop_
_entity_poly.entity_id
_entity_poly.type
_entity_poly.pdbx_seq_one_letter_code
_entity_poly.pdbx_strand_id
1 'polypeptide(L)' 'MSSVREEGKDKIIFVTKEDHEAPSSAELVEEDPNDPYEEQGLILPSGEINWNCPCLGGMASGPCGTEFKDAFSCFHYS' A
#
# COMPACT_ATOMS: atom_id res chain seq x y z
N MET A 1 -12.12 10.87 -26.24
CA MET A 1 -12.60 11.28 -24.91
C MET A 1 -12.89 10.02 -24.12
N SER A 2 -12.40 9.95 -22.90
CA SER A 2 -12.71 8.87 -21.96
C SER A 2 -14.22 8.75 -21.71
N SER A 3 -14.68 7.53 -21.45
CA SER A 3 -16.10 7.25 -21.16
C SER A 3 -16.25 6.35 -19.96
N VAL A 4 -17.34 6.55 -19.21
CA VAL A 4 -17.65 5.77 -18.00
C VAL A 4 -18.94 5.00 -18.25
N ARG A 5 -18.93 3.71 -17.92
CA ARG A 5 -20.11 2.85 -17.93
C ARG A 5 -20.31 2.25 -16.55
N GLU A 6 -21.56 2.10 -16.14
CA GLU A 6 -21.92 1.43 -14.90
C GLU A 6 -22.66 0.13 -15.24
N GLU A 7 -22.14 -0.99 -14.75
CA GLU A 7 -22.74 -2.32 -14.89
C GLU A 7 -22.98 -2.91 -13.50
N GLY A 8 -24.18 -2.68 -12.96
CA GLY A 8 -24.53 -3.10 -11.61
C GLY A 8 -23.72 -2.37 -10.55
N LYS A 9 -22.84 -3.08 -9.84
CA LYS A 9 -21.93 -2.51 -8.83
C LYS A 9 -20.60 -2.04 -9.43
N ASP A 10 -20.34 -2.37 -10.69
CA ASP A 10 -19.06 -2.17 -11.32
C ASP A 10 -19.06 -0.86 -12.12
N LYS A 11 -17.98 -0.09 -11.98
CA LYS A 11 -17.74 1.15 -12.74
C LYS A 11 -16.58 0.92 -13.71
N ILE A 12 -16.89 0.92 -15.00
CA ILE A 12 -15.95 0.63 -16.08
C ILE A 12 -15.54 1.95 -16.74
N ILE A 13 -14.25 2.27 -16.70
CA ILE A 13 -13.69 3.50 -17.28
C ILE A 13 -12.87 3.13 -18.52
N PHE A 14 -13.29 3.61 -19.70
CA PHE A 14 -12.54 3.49 -20.94
C PHE A 14 -11.71 4.75 -21.13
N VAL A 15 -10.40 4.64 -20.90
CA VAL A 15 -9.43 5.73 -21.02
C VAL A 15 -8.78 5.70 -22.40
N THR A 16 -8.55 6.86 -23.03
CA THR A 16 -7.79 6.91 -24.28
C THR A 16 -6.29 6.90 -23.99
N LYS A 17 -5.47 6.66 -25.01
CA LYS A 17 -4.01 6.65 -24.81
C LYS A 17 -3.51 8.01 -24.33
N GLU A 18 -4.04 9.09 -24.89
CA GLU A 18 -3.68 10.47 -24.55
C GLU A 18 -4.05 10.82 -23.10
N ASP A 19 -5.22 10.37 -22.64
CA ASP A 19 -5.68 10.58 -21.25
C ASP A 19 -4.81 9.82 -20.24
N HIS A 20 -4.18 8.71 -20.64
CA HIS A 20 -3.27 7.92 -19.79
C HIS A 20 -1.80 8.39 -19.86
N GLU A 21 -1.42 9.16 -20.88
CA GLU A 21 -0.06 9.71 -21.00
C GLU A 21 0.17 10.88 -20.03
N ALA A 22 -0.90 11.55 -19.58
CA ALA A 22 -0.81 12.57 -18.55
C ALA A 22 -0.69 11.93 -17.14
N PRO A 23 0.20 12.44 -16.27
CA PRO A 23 0.24 12.04 -14.87
C PRO A 23 -1.13 12.22 -14.19
N SER A 24 -1.48 11.32 -13.29
CA SER A 24 -2.73 11.42 -12.53
C SER A 24 -2.75 12.73 -11.74
N SER A 25 -3.85 13.48 -11.85
CA SER A 25 -4.13 14.63 -11.01
C SER A 25 -4.81 14.24 -9.69
N ALA A 26 -4.92 12.95 -9.39
CA ALA A 26 -5.48 12.50 -8.12
C ALA A 26 -4.55 12.93 -6.99
N GLU A 27 -5.04 13.80 -6.13
CA GLU A 27 -4.44 14.06 -4.84
C GLU A 27 -4.71 12.84 -3.95
N LEU A 28 -3.64 12.18 -3.53
CA LEU A 28 -3.76 11.21 -2.44
C LEU A 28 -4.24 12.00 -1.22
N VAL A 29 -5.28 11.51 -0.56
CA VAL A 29 -5.78 12.11 0.68
C VAL A 29 -4.57 12.25 1.61
N GLU A 30 -4.33 13.47 2.11
CA GLU A 30 -3.26 13.68 3.09
C GLU A 30 -3.49 12.74 4.27
N GLU A 31 -2.37 12.20 4.75
CA GLU A 31 -2.27 11.39 5.95
C GLU A 31 -3.22 11.93 7.04
N ASP A 32 -4.18 11.11 7.49
CA ASP A 32 -5.14 11.54 8.51
C ASP A 32 -4.38 11.57 9.83
N PRO A 33 -4.14 12.76 10.43
CA PRO A 33 -3.34 12.87 11.64
C PRO A 33 -3.96 12.14 12.86
N ASN A 34 -5.17 11.59 12.73
CA ASN A 34 -5.83 10.77 13.74
C ASN A 34 -5.92 9.29 13.36
N ASP A 35 -5.33 8.86 12.24
CA ASP A 35 -5.28 7.44 11.88
C ASP A 35 -4.32 6.70 12.85
N PRO A 36 -4.85 5.83 13.73
CA PRO A 36 -4.02 5.09 14.69
C PRO A 36 -3.08 4.08 14.01
N TYR A 37 -3.26 3.81 12.72
CA TYR A 37 -2.39 2.97 11.90
C TYR A 37 -1.27 3.76 11.20
N GLU A 38 -1.36 5.09 11.18
CA GLU A 38 -0.30 5.97 10.66
C GLU A 38 0.87 6.13 11.64
N GLU A 39 0.59 6.12 12.95
CA GLU A 39 1.61 6.39 13.97
C GLU A 39 2.77 5.38 13.97
N GLN A 40 2.60 4.20 13.37
CA GLN A 40 3.64 3.17 13.32
C GLN A 40 3.69 2.49 11.96
N GLY A 41 4.40 3.16 11.03
CA GLY A 41 4.84 2.56 9.77
C GLY A 41 5.65 1.26 9.98
N LEU A 42 6.09 0.67 8.87
CA LEU A 42 6.79 -0.61 8.90
C LEU A 42 8.06 -0.60 9.77
N ILE A 43 8.70 0.56 9.88
CA ILE A 43 9.87 0.77 10.73
C ILE A 43 9.46 1.68 11.88
N LEU A 44 9.67 1.20 13.12
CA LEU A 44 9.42 1.98 14.32
C LEU A 44 10.48 3.09 14.47
N PRO A 45 10.21 4.14 15.27
CA PRO A 45 11.21 5.15 15.60
C PRO A 45 12.48 4.58 16.26
N SER A 46 12.40 3.38 16.86
CA SER A 46 13.56 2.65 17.40
C SER A 46 14.49 2.08 16.32
N GLY A 47 14.06 2.05 15.05
CA GLY A 47 14.74 1.35 13.96
C GLY A 47 14.39 -0.14 13.85
N GLU A 48 13.53 -0.64 14.73
CA GLU A 48 13.03 -2.02 14.69
C GLU A 48 11.87 -2.17 13.70
N ILE A 49 11.74 -3.37 13.14
CA ILE A 49 10.66 -3.70 12.20
C ILE A 49 9.36 -3.97 12.97
N ASN A 50 8.30 -3.25 12.63
CA ASN A 50 6.94 -3.47 13.14
C ASN A 50 6.27 -4.66 12.42
N TRP A 51 6.45 -5.88 12.93
CA TRP A 51 5.82 -7.08 12.35
C TRP A 51 4.30 -7.12 12.43
N ASN A 52 3.69 -6.21 13.21
CA ASN A 52 2.24 -6.08 13.33
C ASN A 52 1.67 -5.02 12.38
N CYS A 53 2.52 -4.34 11.59
CA CYS A 53 2.08 -3.34 10.63
C CYS A 53 1.12 -3.98 9.61
N PRO A 54 -0.14 -3.52 9.48
CA PRO A 54 -1.11 -4.09 8.54
C PRO A 54 -0.63 -4.11 7.09
N CYS A 55 0.27 -3.18 6.71
CA CYS A 55 0.89 -3.10 5.40
C CYS A 55 1.71 -4.36 5.02
N LEU A 56 2.18 -5.13 6.00
CA LEU A 56 2.82 -6.43 5.76
C LEU A 56 1.84 -7.50 5.30
N GLY A 57 0.53 -7.22 5.29
CA GLY A 57 -0.49 -8.13 4.78
C GLY A 57 -0.50 -9.49 5.49
N GLY A 58 -0.06 -9.55 6.75
CA GLY A 58 0.04 -10.79 7.51
C GLY A 58 1.16 -11.75 7.07
N MET A 59 2.05 -11.34 6.15
CA MET A 59 3.16 -12.18 5.68
C MET A 59 4.06 -12.67 6.82
N ALA A 60 4.23 -11.84 7.86
CA ALA A 60 5.00 -12.14 9.05
C ALA A 60 4.34 -13.14 10.03
N SER A 61 3.07 -13.49 9.81
CA SER A 61 2.25 -14.33 10.71
C SER A 61 1.76 -15.63 10.07
N GLY A 62 2.22 -15.94 8.85
CA GLY A 62 1.88 -17.17 8.12
C GLY A 62 2.83 -18.34 8.40
N PRO A 63 2.60 -19.51 7.75
CA PRO A 63 3.48 -20.68 7.86
C PRO A 63 4.91 -20.39 7.38
N CYS A 64 5.09 -19.41 6.49
CA CYS A 64 6.39 -18.94 6.02
C CYS A 64 6.85 -17.64 6.71
N GLY A 65 6.26 -17.31 7.87
CA GLY A 65 6.49 -16.03 8.54
C GLY A 65 7.92 -15.87 9.05
N THR A 66 8.59 -16.96 9.41
CA THR A 66 9.98 -16.94 9.86
C THR A 66 10.93 -16.61 8.70
N GLU A 67 10.77 -17.29 7.57
CA GLU A 67 11.58 -17.05 6.37
C GLU A 67 11.38 -15.63 5.84
N PHE A 68 10.14 -15.13 5.87
CA PHE A 68 9.84 -13.75 5.54
C PHE A 68 10.54 -12.77 6.49
N LYS A 69 10.46 -13.02 7.80
CA LYS A 69 11.11 -12.16 8.81
C LYS A 69 12.62 -12.12 8.62
N ASP A 70 13.25 -13.27 8.37
CA ASP A 70 14.69 -13.36 8.17
C ASP A 70 15.13 -12.61 6.91
N ALA A 71 14.45 -12.84 5.78
CA ALA A 71 14.75 -12.16 4.52
C ALA A 71 14.54 -10.65 4.62
N PHE A 72 13.44 -10.21 5.22
CA PHE A 72 13.12 -8.80 5.35
C PHE A 72 14.04 -8.09 6.35
N SER A 73 14.42 -8.76 7.46
CA SER A 73 15.42 -8.24 8.40
C SER A 73 16.79 -8.09 7.74
N CYS A 74 17.18 -9.06 6.92
CA CYS A 74 18.42 -8.98 6.14
C CYS A 74 18.41 -7.77 5.19
N PHE A 75 17.31 -7.53 4.49
CA PHE A 75 17.18 -6.38 3.59
C PHE A 75 17.26 -5.03 4.35
N HIS A 76 16.61 -4.92 5.51
CA HIS A 76 16.55 -3.66 6.26
C HIS A 76 17.86 -3.31 6.99
N TYR A 77 18.57 -4.31 7.50
CA TYR A 77 19.80 -4.10 8.29
C TYR A 77 21.10 -4.18 7.47
N SER A 78 21.02 -4.39 6.14
CA SER A 78 22.19 -4.51 5.25
C SER A 78 22.57 -3.21 4.56
#